data_AF-A0A9D9UX43-F1
#
_entry.id   AF-A0A9D9UX43-F1
#
_cell.length_a   1.000
_cell.length_b   1.000
_cell.length_c   1.000
_cell.angle_alpha   90.00
_cell.angle_beta   90.00
_cell.angle_gamma   90.00
#
_symmetry.space_group_name_H-M   'P 1'
#
loop_
_entity.id
_entity.type
_entity.pdbx_description
1 polymer ?
#
loop_
_entity_poly.entity_id
_entity_poly.type
_entity_poly.pdbx_seq_one_letter_code
_entity_poly.pdbx_strand_id
1 'polypeptide(L)'
;MKELILKLSEFDCVKIITRNSISFNQADLCCTEVQVYFIDKQRQINIGEQSIGEIFEPLITCLKKAINKNLRLHESLTQNLGFMQNQYYQNKADFFRVAASNDMSSYWVGFDYEICSVSAEAKSYFSAWLYNDIDGKIIFEVTKDYPWHFMELEDNSEDPDFQTYEEFMKDYKPLITRVIPRQVAIEWLNQAMKVYRGLFSTEENYKNMCKELGWEDC
;
A
#
# COMPACT_ATOMS: atom_id res chain seq x y z
N MET A 1 -9.87 -20.42 -0.12
CA MET A 1 -10.09 -19.17 0.66
C MET A 1 -10.21 -18.04 -0.36
N LYS A 2 -11.29 -17.25 -0.34
CA LYS A 2 -11.54 -16.18 -1.32
C LYS A 2 -11.31 -14.77 -0.76
N GLU A 3 -11.21 -14.69 0.57
CA GLU A 3 -10.96 -13.45 1.29
C GLU A 3 -9.98 -13.71 2.43
N LEU A 4 -9.15 -12.72 2.71
CA LEU A 4 -8.26 -12.67 3.86
C LEU A 4 -8.67 -11.47 4.71
N ILE A 5 -8.91 -11.68 6.01
CA ILE A 5 -9.32 -10.61 6.93
C ILE A 5 -8.23 -10.44 7.98
N LEU A 6 -7.51 -9.32 7.86
CA LEU A 6 -6.48 -8.88 8.77
C LEU A 6 -7.13 -8.00 9.85
N LYS A 7 -7.50 -8.60 10.98
CA LYS A 7 -8.17 -7.88 12.08
C LYS A 7 -7.19 -6.97 12.79
N LEU A 8 -7.53 -5.69 12.94
CA LEU A 8 -6.80 -4.72 13.75
C LEU A 8 -7.37 -4.63 15.17
N SER A 9 -8.69 -4.61 15.28
CA SER A 9 -9.44 -4.57 16.54
C SER A 9 -10.74 -5.36 16.41
N GLU A 10 -11.64 -5.24 17.39
CA GLU A 10 -13.01 -5.78 17.28
C GLU A 10 -13.78 -5.19 16.09
N PHE A 11 -13.45 -3.95 15.71
CA PHE A 11 -14.24 -3.19 14.73
C PHE A 11 -13.45 -2.75 13.50
N ASP A 12 -12.12 -2.81 13.54
CA ASP A 12 -11.27 -2.34 12.46
C ASP A 12 -10.58 -3.55 11.81
N CYS A 13 -10.60 -3.65 10.48
CA CYS A 13 -9.85 -4.65 9.74
C CYS A 13 -9.43 -4.20 8.33
N VAL A 14 -8.43 -4.86 7.80
CA VAL A 14 -8.09 -4.83 6.37
C VAL A 14 -8.57 -6.13 5.73
N LYS A 15 -9.39 -6.04 4.69
CA LYS A 15 -9.98 -7.16 3.99
C LYS A 15 -9.44 -7.22 2.56
N ILE A 16 -8.78 -8.32 2.19
CA ILE A 16 -8.27 -8.56 0.83
C ILE A 16 -9.17 -9.60 0.17
N ILE A 17 -9.68 -9.31 -1.03
CA ILE A 17 -10.64 -10.14 -1.76
C ILE A 17 -10.15 -10.31 -3.19
N THR A 18 -10.10 -11.55 -3.68
CA THR A 18 -9.84 -11.83 -5.10
C THR A 18 -11.02 -11.43 -5.98
N ARG A 19 -10.76 -10.82 -7.14
CA ARG A 19 -11.79 -10.59 -8.16
C ARG A 19 -12.28 -11.91 -8.75
N ASN A 20 -13.50 -11.88 -9.30
CA ASN A 20 -14.12 -13.01 -10.01
C ASN A 20 -14.27 -14.31 -9.20
N SER A 21 -14.31 -14.23 -7.87
CA SER A 21 -14.54 -15.39 -6.98
C SER A 21 -13.51 -16.52 -7.09
N ILE A 22 -12.32 -16.25 -7.64
CA ILE A 22 -11.19 -17.18 -7.66
C ILE A 22 -10.75 -17.44 -6.21
N SER A 23 -10.33 -18.65 -5.88
CA SER A 23 -9.75 -18.88 -4.55
C SER A 23 -8.25 -18.59 -4.57
N PHE A 24 -7.68 -18.12 -3.46
CA PHE A 24 -6.24 -17.85 -3.36
C PHE A 24 -5.33 -19.03 -3.77
N ASN A 25 -5.77 -20.28 -3.60
CA ASN A 25 -5.02 -21.46 -4.02
C ASN A 25 -5.06 -21.74 -5.54
N GLN A 26 -5.81 -20.92 -6.29
CA GLN A 26 -5.92 -20.94 -7.75
C GLN A 26 -5.49 -19.60 -8.34
N ALA A 27 -5.06 -18.66 -7.49
CA ALA A 27 -4.64 -17.34 -7.90
C ALA A 27 -3.22 -17.41 -8.49
N ASP A 28 -3.01 -16.58 -9.49
CA ASP A 28 -1.71 -16.33 -10.10
C ASP A 28 -1.19 -14.95 -9.66
N LEU A 29 0.11 -14.89 -9.33
CA LEU A 29 0.79 -13.70 -8.82
C LEU A 29 0.63 -12.46 -9.69
N CYS A 30 0.80 -12.59 -11.01
CA CYS A 30 0.76 -11.46 -11.93
C CYS A 30 -0.65 -11.07 -12.34
N CYS A 31 -1.56 -12.04 -12.28
CA CYS A 31 -2.67 -12.07 -13.21
C CYS A 31 -4.02 -12.23 -12.49
N THR A 32 -4.00 -12.53 -11.18
CA THR A 32 -5.19 -12.45 -10.34
C THR A 32 -5.24 -11.11 -9.63
N GLU A 33 -6.20 -10.28 -10.02
CA GLU A 33 -6.49 -9.02 -9.34
C GLU A 33 -7.17 -9.25 -7.98
N VAL A 34 -6.83 -8.40 -7.01
CA VAL A 34 -7.45 -8.35 -5.70
C VAL A 34 -7.90 -6.93 -5.39
N GLN A 35 -8.93 -6.81 -4.55
CA GLN A 35 -9.37 -5.56 -3.95
C GLN A 35 -9.08 -5.59 -2.46
N VAL A 36 -8.55 -4.48 -1.95
CA VAL A 36 -8.18 -4.29 -0.55
C VAL A 36 -9.09 -3.24 0.06
N TYR A 37 -9.79 -3.59 1.13
CA TYR A 37 -10.68 -2.69 1.84
C TYR A 37 -10.18 -2.44 3.25
N PHE A 38 -10.19 -1.19 3.70
CA PHE A 38 -10.23 -0.87 5.12
C PHE A 38 -11.68 -0.78 5.57
N ILE A 39 -12.00 -1.43 6.69
CA ILE A 39 -13.34 -1.47 7.26
C ILE A 39 -13.25 -1.04 8.72
N ASP A 40 -14.08 -0.07 9.11
CA ASP A 40 -14.32 0.32 10.50
C ASP A 40 -15.83 0.38 10.81
N LYS A 41 -16.20 0.85 12.01
CA LYS A 41 -17.62 0.98 12.42
C LYS A 41 -18.47 1.85 11.49
N GLN A 42 -17.86 2.78 10.76
CA GLN A 42 -18.56 3.81 10.01
C GLN A 42 -18.50 3.56 8.50
N ARG A 43 -17.43 2.94 8.01
CA ARG A 43 -17.08 2.99 6.58
C ARG A 43 -16.42 1.68 6.13
N GLN A 44 -16.60 1.40 4.84
CA GLN A 44 -15.78 0.48 4.07
C GLN A 44 -15.18 1.28 2.92
N ILE A 45 -13.85 1.29 2.82
CA ILE A 45 -13.11 2.09 1.84
C ILE A 45 -12.23 1.16 1.03
N ASN A 46 -12.33 1.21 -0.30
CA ASN A 46 -11.39 0.52 -1.17
C ASN A 46 -10.07 1.30 -1.16
N ILE A 47 -9.01 0.68 -0.67
CA ILE A 47 -7.68 1.29 -0.48
C ILE A 47 -6.63 0.66 -1.41
N GLY A 48 -6.99 -0.34 -2.20
CA GLY A 48 -6.05 -0.99 -3.10
C GLY A 48 -6.73 -1.87 -4.15
N GLU A 49 -6.26 -1.79 -5.38
CA GLU A 49 -6.75 -2.62 -6.48
C GLU A 49 -5.63 -2.91 -7.47
N GLN A 50 -5.00 -4.08 -7.31
CA GLN A 50 -3.81 -4.48 -8.05
C GLN A 50 -3.75 -6.01 -8.19
N SER A 51 -2.73 -6.52 -8.87
CA SER A 51 -2.44 -7.95 -8.86
C SER A 51 -2.11 -8.45 -7.44
N ILE A 52 -2.32 -9.75 -7.20
CA ILE A 52 -2.06 -10.32 -5.88
C ILE A 52 -0.57 -10.18 -5.47
N GLY A 53 0.38 -10.28 -6.41
CA GLY A 53 1.80 -10.05 -6.14
C GLY A 53 2.06 -8.62 -5.68
N GLU A 54 1.53 -7.64 -6.42
CA GLU A 54 1.66 -6.21 -6.11
C GLU A 54 1.04 -5.80 -4.76
N ILE A 55 0.10 -6.57 -4.22
CA ILE A 55 -0.44 -6.34 -2.87
C ILE A 55 0.34 -7.09 -1.79
N PHE A 56 0.62 -8.38 -1.99
CA PHE A 56 1.20 -9.20 -0.93
C PHE A 56 2.69 -8.94 -0.73
N GLU A 57 3.46 -8.67 -1.78
CA GLU A 57 4.90 -8.46 -1.66
C GLU A 57 5.25 -7.18 -0.88
N PRO A 58 4.66 -6.00 -1.17
CA PRO A 58 4.91 -4.80 -0.38
C PRO A 58 4.37 -4.92 1.04
N LEU A 59 3.17 -5.51 1.22
CA LEU A 59 2.58 -5.73 2.54
C LEU A 59 3.49 -6.60 3.43
N ILE A 60 3.95 -7.75 2.93
CA ILE A 60 4.81 -8.66 3.69
C ILE A 60 6.16 -8.00 3.96
N THR A 61 6.76 -7.34 2.97
CA THR A 61 8.04 -6.64 3.12
C THR A 61 7.94 -5.56 4.20
N CYS A 62 6.92 -4.71 4.14
CA CYS A 62 6.70 -3.67 5.13
C CYS A 62 6.42 -4.26 6.52
N LEU A 63 5.61 -5.30 6.65
CA LEU A 63 5.34 -5.95 7.94
C LEU A 63 6.63 -6.52 8.56
N LYS A 64 7.44 -7.24 7.79
CA LYS A 64 8.73 -7.78 8.26
C LYS A 64 9.65 -6.67 8.77
N LYS A 65 9.82 -5.60 7.99
CA LYS A 65 10.65 -4.44 8.39
C LYS A 65 10.08 -3.75 9.63
N ALA A 66 8.76 -3.49 9.67
CA ALA A 66 8.10 -2.77 10.75
C ALA A 66 8.11 -3.53 12.10
N ILE A 67 7.89 -4.85 12.07
CA ILE A 67 7.94 -5.72 13.27
C ILE A 67 9.33 -5.71 13.91
N ASN A 68 10.37 -5.57 13.08
CA ASN A 68 11.78 -5.50 13.48
C ASN A 68 12.27 -4.07 13.73
N LYS A 69 11.37 -3.06 13.71
CA LYS A 69 11.67 -1.63 13.91
C LYS A 69 12.62 -1.03 12.86
N ASN A 70 12.70 -1.65 11.69
CA ASN A 70 13.60 -1.28 10.60
C ASN A 70 12.84 -0.58 9.44
N LEU A 71 11.64 -0.05 9.71
CA LEU A 71 10.85 0.71 8.73
C LEU A 71 10.59 2.14 9.21
N ARG A 72 11.59 2.80 9.79
CA ARG A 72 11.49 4.21 10.16
C ARG A 72 11.45 5.08 8.91
N LEU A 73 10.67 6.16 8.97
CA LEU A 73 10.63 7.16 7.90
C LEU A 73 12.03 7.76 7.68
N HIS A 74 12.42 7.88 6.41
CA HIS A 74 13.63 8.56 5.99
C HIS A 74 13.59 10.03 6.44
N GLU A 75 14.74 10.62 6.80
CA GLU A 75 14.80 11.97 7.36
C GLU A 75 14.27 13.07 6.41
N SER A 76 14.26 12.80 5.10
CA SER A 76 13.68 13.69 4.09
C SER A 76 12.15 13.74 4.14
N LEU A 77 11.49 12.80 4.83
CA LEU A 77 10.03 12.71 4.94
C LEU A 77 9.55 13.55 6.12
N THR A 78 9.34 14.84 5.87
CA THR A 78 9.05 15.86 6.89
C THR A 78 7.56 16.12 7.12
N GLN A 79 6.69 15.54 6.30
CA GLN A 79 5.23 15.69 6.36
C GLN A 79 4.57 14.31 6.19
N ASN A 80 3.23 14.25 6.26
CA ASN A 80 2.53 12.98 6.02
C ASN A 80 2.80 12.47 4.59
N LEU A 81 2.84 11.15 4.43
CA LEU A 81 3.25 10.51 3.17
C LEU A 81 2.34 10.90 2.00
N GLY A 82 1.02 10.88 2.20
CA GLY A 82 0.07 11.26 1.16
C GLY A 82 0.21 12.72 0.71
N PHE A 83 0.49 13.65 1.62
CA PHE A 83 0.75 15.06 1.24
C PHE A 83 1.99 15.15 0.36
N MET A 84 3.06 14.49 0.78
CA MET A 84 4.33 14.49 0.04
C MET A 84 4.21 13.78 -1.31
N GLN A 85 3.47 12.67 -1.39
CA GLN A 85 3.18 11.96 -2.64
C GLN A 85 2.42 12.85 -3.62
N ASN A 86 1.40 13.58 -3.15
CA ASN A 86 0.65 14.52 -3.97
C ASN A 86 1.52 15.66 -4.50
N GLN A 87 2.45 16.16 -3.69
CA GLN A 87 3.44 17.14 -4.14
C GLN A 87 4.45 16.55 -5.13
N TYR A 88 4.84 15.29 -4.95
CA TYR A 88 5.75 14.56 -5.84
C TYR A 88 5.15 14.42 -7.23
N TYR A 89 3.91 13.95 -7.36
CA TYR A 89 3.26 13.82 -8.65
C TYR A 89 3.03 15.15 -9.36
N GLN A 90 2.84 16.24 -8.62
CA GLN A 90 2.74 17.60 -9.19
C GLN A 90 4.08 18.28 -9.47
N ASN A 91 5.22 17.59 -9.28
CA ASN A 91 6.56 18.16 -9.47
C ASN A 91 6.79 19.47 -8.68
N LYS A 92 6.19 19.60 -7.49
CA LYS A 92 6.23 20.85 -6.69
C LYS A 92 7.40 20.96 -5.72
N ALA A 93 8.25 19.93 -5.61
CA ALA A 93 9.42 19.96 -4.74
C ALA A 93 10.52 18.99 -5.21
N ASP A 94 11.74 19.22 -4.73
CA ASP A 94 12.85 18.28 -4.87
C ASP A 94 12.72 17.19 -3.82
N PHE A 95 12.38 15.99 -4.28
CA PHE A 95 12.25 14.81 -3.43
C PHE A 95 13.53 13.99 -3.42
N PHE A 96 13.88 13.44 -2.25
CA PHE A 96 14.95 12.44 -2.17
C PHE A 96 14.54 11.20 -2.95
N ARG A 97 15.41 10.77 -3.86
CA ARG A 97 15.18 9.63 -4.75
C ARG A 97 16.18 8.52 -4.49
N VAL A 98 15.70 7.28 -4.56
CA VAL A 98 16.50 6.06 -4.46
C VAL A 98 16.57 5.38 -5.83
N ALA A 99 17.69 4.70 -6.12
CA ALA A 99 17.85 3.98 -7.37
C ALA A 99 16.89 2.78 -7.42
N ALA A 100 16.25 2.57 -8.58
CA ALA A 100 15.54 1.34 -8.84
C ALA A 100 16.53 0.18 -9.08
N SER A 101 16.09 -1.05 -8.85
CA SER A 101 16.91 -2.27 -8.96
C SER A 101 17.53 -2.51 -10.35
N ASN A 102 17.07 -1.82 -11.38
CA ASN A 102 17.58 -1.92 -12.75
C ASN A 102 18.59 -0.82 -13.13
N ASP A 103 18.99 0.04 -12.18
CA ASP A 103 19.95 1.16 -12.33
C ASP A 103 19.61 2.18 -13.43
N MET A 104 18.45 2.08 -14.09
CA MET A 104 18.03 2.97 -15.18
C MET A 104 16.99 4.00 -14.74
N SER A 105 16.48 3.91 -13.52
CA SER A 105 15.51 4.85 -12.98
C SER A 105 15.70 5.09 -11.48
N SER A 106 15.04 6.13 -10.98
CA SER A 106 14.97 6.42 -9.55
C SER A 106 13.54 6.79 -9.17
N TYR A 107 13.15 6.49 -7.94
CA TYR A 107 11.82 6.78 -7.41
C TYR A 107 11.92 7.51 -6.08
N TRP A 108 10.84 8.22 -5.69
CA TRP A 108 10.78 8.89 -4.40
C TRP A 108 10.79 7.88 -3.25
N VAL A 109 11.66 8.09 -2.26
CA VAL A 109 11.84 7.19 -1.10
C VAL A 109 10.56 6.92 -0.30
N GLY A 110 9.53 7.77 -0.42
CA GLY A 110 8.23 7.52 0.22
C GLY A 110 7.53 6.24 -0.26
N PHE A 111 7.81 5.77 -1.47
CA PHE A 111 7.23 4.52 -1.98
C PHE A 111 7.77 3.26 -1.27
N ASP A 112 8.87 3.35 -0.50
CA ASP A 112 9.34 2.24 0.35
C ASP A 112 8.38 1.87 1.48
N TYR A 113 7.40 2.73 1.76
CA TYR A 113 6.42 2.60 2.82
C TYR A 113 5.02 2.29 2.29
N GLU A 114 4.81 2.31 0.98
CA GLU A 114 3.50 2.01 0.36
C GLU A 114 3.23 0.51 0.40
N ILE A 115 2.04 0.12 0.84
CA ILE A 115 1.62 -1.29 0.82
C ILE A 115 0.63 -1.60 -0.30
N CYS A 116 -0.18 -0.60 -0.69
CA CYS A 116 -1.10 -0.67 -1.82
C CYS A 116 -1.64 0.70 -2.15
N SER A 117 -2.13 0.84 -3.37
CA SER A 117 -2.85 2.02 -3.85
C SER A 117 -3.98 1.59 -4.77
N VAL A 118 -4.99 2.45 -4.92
CA VAL A 118 -6.07 2.26 -5.89
C VAL A 118 -5.96 3.30 -6.99
N SER A 119 -5.61 2.83 -8.18
CA SER A 119 -5.72 3.57 -9.43
C SER A 119 -6.84 2.95 -10.27
N ALA A 120 -8.01 3.58 -10.32
CA ALA A 120 -9.07 3.14 -11.24
C ALA A 120 -9.09 4.08 -12.43
N GLU A 121 -8.99 3.57 -13.67
CA GLU A 121 -9.37 4.27 -14.91
C GLU A 121 -9.17 5.81 -14.86
N ALA A 122 -7.92 6.24 -14.62
CA ALA A 122 -7.46 7.64 -14.53
C ALA A 122 -7.70 8.44 -13.22
N LYS A 123 -8.27 7.86 -12.16
CA LYS A 123 -8.41 8.49 -10.83
C LYS A 123 -7.75 7.63 -9.75
N SER A 124 -6.61 8.10 -9.21
CA SER A 124 -6.03 7.58 -7.96
C SER A 124 -6.81 8.16 -6.80
N TYR A 125 -7.35 7.31 -5.92
CA TYR A 125 -8.19 7.81 -4.82
C TYR A 125 -7.50 7.71 -3.48
N PHE A 126 -6.74 6.64 -3.26
CA PHE A 126 -6.12 6.37 -1.97
C PHE A 126 -4.85 5.55 -2.10
N SER A 127 -3.87 5.88 -1.25
CA SER A 127 -2.72 5.04 -0.93
C SER A 127 -2.77 4.61 0.53
N ALA A 128 -2.29 3.41 0.80
CA ALA A 128 -2.09 2.89 2.14
C ALA A 128 -0.60 2.69 2.41
N TRP A 129 -0.20 3.02 3.64
CA TRP A 129 1.20 3.06 4.07
C TRP A 129 1.39 2.29 5.35
N LEU A 130 2.60 1.76 5.53
CA LEU A 130 3.04 1.15 6.78
C LEU A 130 4.44 1.62 7.13
N TYR A 131 4.64 2.10 8.36
CA TYR A 131 5.94 2.57 8.83
C TYR A 131 6.09 2.49 10.35
N ASN A 132 7.30 2.70 10.85
CA ASN A 132 7.57 2.91 12.26
C ASN A 132 7.64 4.41 12.56
N ASP A 133 6.88 4.87 13.57
CA ASP A 133 7.05 6.23 14.08
C ASP A 133 8.36 6.40 14.86
N ILE A 134 8.60 7.61 15.41
CA ILE A 134 9.80 7.93 16.17
C ILE A 134 9.96 7.07 17.44
N ASP A 135 8.86 6.64 18.05
CA ASP A 135 8.82 5.74 19.21
C ASP A 135 8.97 4.26 18.80
N GLY A 136 8.97 3.96 17.50
CA GLY A 136 9.01 2.61 16.96
C GLY A 136 7.66 1.88 16.98
N LYS A 137 6.54 2.59 17.16
CA LYS A 137 5.18 2.05 16.97
C LYS A 137 4.93 1.81 15.49
N ILE A 138 4.20 0.75 15.17
CA ILE A 138 3.83 0.44 13.79
C ILE A 138 2.59 1.25 13.44
N ILE A 139 2.70 2.13 12.45
CA ILE A 139 1.63 3.00 11.97
C ILE A 139 1.13 2.45 10.65
N PHE A 140 -0.19 2.30 10.56
CA PHE A 140 -0.92 2.11 9.32
C PHE A 140 -1.68 3.37 8.99
N GLU A 141 -1.46 3.90 7.80
CA GLU A 141 -2.04 5.17 7.34
C GLU A 141 -2.72 4.98 6.00
N VAL A 142 -3.88 5.60 5.81
CA VAL A 142 -4.56 5.69 4.51
C VAL A 142 -4.72 7.16 4.17
N THR A 143 -4.28 7.54 3.00
CA THR A 143 -4.27 8.92 2.52
C THR A 143 -5.08 9.05 1.24
N LYS A 144 -5.50 10.29 0.92
CA LYS A 144 -6.16 10.57 -0.35
C LYS A 144 -5.14 10.95 -1.40
N ASP A 145 -5.33 10.50 -2.62
CA ASP A 145 -4.54 10.97 -3.75
C ASP A 145 -5.37 12.00 -4.51
N TYR A 146 -4.71 12.96 -5.13
CA TYR A 146 -5.36 13.92 -6.00
C TYR A 146 -5.80 13.20 -7.28
N PRO A 147 -7.11 13.06 -7.53
CA PRO A 147 -7.62 12.24 -8.62
C PRO A 147 -7.16 12.66 -10.01
N TRP A 148 -6.82 13.94 -10.20
CA TRP A 148 -6.55 14.53 -11.51
C TRP A 148 -5.05 14.71 -11.79
N HIS A 149 -4.16 13.94 -11.14
CA HIS A 149 -2.71 14.02 -11.38
C HIS A 149 -2.30 13.70 -12.82
N PHE A 150 -3.01 12.77 -13.47
CA PHE A 150 -2.59 12.18 -14.75
C PHE A 150 -3.61 12.37 -15.88
N MET A 151 -4.60 13.25 -15.68
CA MET A 151 -5.60 13.60 -16.68
C MET A 151 -5.26 14.97 -17.30
N GLU A 152 -5.49 15.12 -18.61
CA GLU A 152 -5.27 16.42 -19.28
C GLU A 152 -6.23 17.48 -18.72
N LEU A 153 -5.74 18.73 -18.58
CA LEU A 153 -6.51 19.82 -17.95
C LEU A 153 -7.82 20.15 -18.70
N GLU A 154 -7.83 20.00 -20.02
CA GLU A 154 -9.01 20.22 -20.85
C GLU A 154 -10.11 19.18 -20.55
N ASP A 155 -9.73 17.93 -20.33
CA ASP A 155 -10.64 16.84 -19.92
C ASP A 155 -11.21 17.04 -18.51
N ASN A 156 -10.46 17.71 -17.64
CA ASN A 156 -10.80 17.85 -16.23
C ASN A 156 -11.86 18.93 -15.97
N SER A 157 -11.79 20.05 -16.70
CA SER A 157 -12.63 21.23 -16.41
C SER A 157 -14.13 21.03 -16.69
N GLU A 158 -14.48 19.98 -17.44
CA GLU A 158 -15.87 19.60 -17.75
C GLU A 158 -16.44 18.59 -16.74
N ASP A 159 -15.62 18.00 -15.87
CA ASP A 159 -16.07 17.09 -14.82
C ASP A 159 -16.70 17.90 -13.67
N PRO A 160 -17.98 17.63 -13.30
CA PRO A 160 -18.67 18.35 -12.24
C PRO A 160 -18.03 18.18 -10.85
N ASP A 161 -17.22 17.15 -10.64
CA ASP A 161 -16.50 16.89 -9.40
C ASP A 161 -15.07 17.47 -9.40
N PHE A 162 -14.65 18.13 -10.49
CA PHE A 162 -13.31 18.72 -10.59
C PHE A 162 -13.05 19.74 -9.48
N GLN A 163 -11.89 19.60 -8.84
CA GLN A 163 -11.33 20.62 -7.96
C GLN A 163 -9.86 20.84 -8.33
N THR A 164 -9.37 22.06 -8.16
CA THR A 164 -7.95 22.35 -8.38
C THR A 164 -7.06 21.65 -7.34
N TYR A 165 -5.78 21.46 -7.67
CA TYR A 165 -4.83 20.88 -6.73
C TYR A 165 -4.71 21.72 -5.45
N GLU A 166 -4.69 23.04 -5.58
CA GLU A 166 -4.64 23.97 -4.45
C GLU A 166 -5.85 23.82 -3.52
N GLU A 167 -7.05 23.65 -4.08
CA GLU A 167 -8.28 23.41 -3.31
C GLU A 167 -8.24 22.05 -2.60
N PHE A 168 -7.79 21.00 -3.29
CA PHE A 168 -7.61 19.67 -2.69
C PHE A 168 -6.63 19.69 -1.51
N MET A 169 -5.53 20.43 -1.64
CA MET A 169 -4.45 20.42 -0.66
C MET A 169 -4.67 21.34 0.54
N LYS A 170 -5.62 22.30 0.46
CA LYS A 170 -5.80 23.37 1.44
C LYS A 170 -5.90 22.89 2.90
N ASP A 171 -6.65 21.82 3.13
CA ASP A 171 -6.90 21.24 4.46
C ASP A 171 -6.54 19.73 4.48
N TYR A 172 -5.53 19.36 3.69
CA TYR A 172 -5.18 17.97 3.48
C TYR A 172 -4.72 17.30 4.78
N LYS A 173 -5.27 16.12 5.05
CA LYS A 173 -4.87 15.25 6.15
C LYS A 173 -5.09 13.78 5.79
N PRO A 174 -4.34 12.86 6.41
CA PRO A 174 -4.64 11.44 6.31
C PRO A 174 -6.09 11.14 6.64
N LEU A 175 -6.68 10.20 5.90
CA LEU A 175 -8.05 9.76 6.11
C LEU A 175 -8.16 8.86 7.34
N ILE A 176 -7.19 7.96 7.48
CA ILE A 176 -7.08 7.00 8.58
C ILE A 176 -5.64 6.98 9.05
N THR A 177 -5.44 7.03 10.35
CA THR A 177 -4.17 6.68 10.99
C THR A 177 -4.50 5.73 12.15
N ARG A 178 -3.80 4.61 12.20
CA ARG A 178 -3.96 3.60 13.26
C ARG A 178 -2.60 3.10 13.71
N VAL A 179 -2.47 2.90 15.02
CA VAL A 179 -1.34 2.14 15.58
C VAL A 179 -1.70 0.67 15.52
N ILE A 180 -0.85 -0.14 14.89
CA ILE A 180 -0.95 -1.60 14.90
C ILE A 180 -0.13 -2.14 16.07
N PRO A 181 -0.74 -2.81 17.06
CA PRO A 181 0.01 -3.51 18.08
C PRO A 181 0.95 -4.54 17.44
N ARG A 182 2.18 -4.66 17.93
CA ARG A 182 3.18 -5.57 17.34
C ARG A 182 2.67 -7.01 17.18
N GLN A 183 1.91 -7.52 18.15
CA GLN A 183 1.33 -8.85 18.08
C GLN A 183 0.33 -8.99 16.92
N VAL A 184 -0.50 -7.98 16.68
CA VAL A 184 -1.43 -7.93 15.55
C VAL A 184 -0.67 -7.89 14.23
N ALA A 185 0.41 -7.12 14.13
CA ALA A 185 1.25 -7.10 12.93
C ALA A 185 1.90 -8.47 12.64
N ILE A 186 2.32 -9.20 13.67
CA ILE A 186 2.83 -10.58 13.54
C ILE A 186 1.74 -11.52 13.03
N GLU A 187 0.52 -11.39 13.54
CA GLU A 187 -0.62 -12.18 13.06
C GLU A 187 -0.95 -11.87 11.61
N TRP A 188 -0.89 -10.60 11.20
CA TRP A 188 -1.06 -10.19 9.81
C TRP A 188 0.01 -10.79 8.91
N LEU A 189 1.27 -10.72 9.33
CA LEU A 189 2.40 -11.29 8.59
C LEU A 189 2.21 -12.79 8.41
N ASN A 190 1.88 -13.52 9.47
CA ASN A 190 1.68 -14.98 9.40
C ASN A 190 0.53 -15.36 8.47
N GLN A 191 -0.58 -14.60 8.51
CA GLN A 191 -1.72 -14.82 7.61
C GLN A 191 -1.36 -14.51 6.16
N ALA A 192 -0.68 -13.39 5.90
CA ALA A 192 -0.24 -12.99 4.57
C ALA A 192 0.75 -14.00 3.98
N MET A 193 1.76 -14.40 4.75
CA MET A 193 2.75 -15.41 4.36
C MET A 193 2.11 -16.76 4.04
N LYS A 194 1.10 -17.18 4.81
CA LYS A 194 0.38 -18.43 4.55
C LYS A 194 -0.35 -18.41 3.21
N VAL A 195 -0.99 -17.29 2.88
CA VAL A 195 -1.65 -17.10 1.58
C VAL A 195 -0.60 -17.05 0.47
N TYR A 196 0.45 -16.24 0.65
CA TYR A 196 1.52 -16.05 -0.32
C TYR A 196 2.24 -17.35 -0.66
N ARG A 197 2.60 -18.17 0.34
CA ARG A 197 3.16 -19.52 0.12
C ARG A 197 2.26 -20.39 -0.75
N GLY A 198 0.94 -20.29 -0.57
CA GLY A 198 -0.05 -21.04 -1.32
C GLY A 198 -0.15 -20.66 -2.81
N LEU A 199 0.46 -19.55 -3.23
CA LEU A 199 0.52 -19.11 -4.63
C LEU A 199 1.59 -19.86 -5.44
N PHE A 200 2.45 -20.64 -4.77
CA PHE A 200 3.54 -21.36 -5.42
C PHE A 200 3.28 -22.87 -5.42
N SER A 201 3.42 -23.48 -6.61
CA SER A 201 3.25 -24.92 -6.81
C SER A 201 4.32 -25.77 -6.12
N THR A 202 5.52 -25.22 -5.91
CA THR A 202 6.65 -25.91 -5.29
C THR A 202 7.29 -25.08 -4.17
N GLU A 203 7.94 -25.76 -3.23
CA GLU A 203 8.73 -25.09 -2.17
C GLU A 203 9.93 -24.34 -2.74
N GLU A 204 10.54 -24.88 -3.80
CA GLU A 204 11.70 -24.27 -4.46
C GLU A 204 11.36 -22.92 -5.10
N ASN A 205 10.23 -22.83 -5.84
CA ASN A 205 9.80 -21.58 -6.45
C ASN A 205 9.50 -20.51 -5.39
N TYR A 206 8.85 -20.91 -4.29
CA TYR A 206 8.58 -20.03 -3.17
C TYR A 206 9.87 -19.48 -2.53
N LYS A 207 10.86 -20.36 -2.26
CA LYS A 207 12.14 -19.95 -1.68
C LYS A 207 12.96 -19.05 -2.59
N ASN A 208 12.97 -19.33 -3.90
CA ASN A 208 13.63 -18.49 -4.88
C ASN A 208 13.02 -17.09 -4.90
N MET A 209 11.69 -16.98 -4.91
CA MET A 209 11.00 -15.70 -4.84
C MET A 209 11.29 -14.95 -3.52
N CYS A 210 11.24 -15.64 -2.37
CA CYS A 210 11.63 -15.02 -1.10
C CYS A 210 13.06 -14.47 -1.13
N LYS A 211 14.00 -15.19 -1.73
CA LYS A 211 15.39 -14.75 -1.86
C LYS A 211 15.51 -13.52 -2.75
N GLU A 212 14.79 -13.47 -3.87
CA GLU A 212 14.73 -12.30 -4.76
C GLU A 212 14.20 -11.06 -4.02
N LEU A 213 13.22 -11.26 -3.14
CA LEU A 213 12.66 -10.20 -2.27
C LEU A 213 13.52 -9.90 -1.02
N GLY A 214 14.67 -10.56 -0.85
CA GLY A 214 15.56 -10.37 0.30
C GLY A 214 14.99 -10.87 1.63
N TRP A 215 14.09 -11.84 1.60
CA TRP A 215 13.49 -12.46 2.78
C TRP A 215 14.32 -13.66 3.24
N GLU A 216 15.14 -13.48 4.27
CA GLU A 216 16.09 -14.51 4.75
C GLU A 216 15.42 -15.71 5.48
N ASP A 217 14.19 -15.54 6.00
CA ASP A 217 13.47 -16.55 6.81
C ASP A 217 12.26 -17.18 6.08
N CYS A 218 12.47 -17.60 4.83
CA CYS A 218 11.59 -18.54 4.11
C CYS A 218 12.32 -19.90 3.93
#